data_AF-R0MTP1-F1
#
_entry.id   AF-R0MTP1-F1
#
_cell.length_a   1.000
_cell.length_b   1.000
_cell.length_c   1.000
_cell.angle_alpha   90.00
_cell.angle_beta   90.00
_cell.angle_gamma   90.00
#
_symmetry.space_group_name_H-M   'P 1'
#
loop_
_entity.id
_entity.type
_entity.pdbx_description
1 polymer ?
#
loop_
_entity_poly.entity_id
_entity_poly.type
_entity_poly.pdbx_seq_one_letter_code
_entity_poly.pdbx_strand_id
1 'polypeptide(L)' 'KSEMFYGYENTFQSLEHLEQAIVDYIDYYNNKRIKVKLKGLSPVQYRTKSFA' A
#
# COMPACT_ATOMS: atom_id res chain seq x y z
N LYS A 1 -12.44 -7.28 -4.13
CA LYS A 1 -12.55 -6.54 -2.85
C LYS A 1 -11.15 -5.99 -2.53
N SER A 2 -11.00 -4.69 -2.29
CA SER A 2 -9.67 -4.09 -2.04
C SER A 2 -9.23 -4.39 -0.60
N GLU A 3 -8.00 -4.87 -0.42
CA GLU A 3 -7.44 -5.37 0.86
C GLU A 3 -7.57 -4.33 1.98
N MET A 4 -7.39 -3.05 1.65
CA MET A 4 -7.54 -1.91 2.57
C MET A 4 -8.91 -1.83 3.26
N PHE A 5 -9.99 -2.24 2.59
CA PHE A 5 -11.36 -2.07 3.09
C PHE A 5 -11.94 -3.35 3.69
N TYR A 6 -11.18 -4.46 3.70
CA TYR A 6 -11.68 -5.74 4.20
C TYR A 6 -11.82 -5.71 5.73
N GLY A 7 -13.06 -5.69 6.25
CA GLY A 7 -13.32 -5.61 7.70
C GLY A 7 -13.27 -4.19 8.27
N TYR A 8 -13.06 -3.20 7.41
CA TYR A 8 -12.96 -1.77 7.76
C TYR A 8 -14.02 -0.93 7.03
N GLU A 9 -15.12 -1.57 6.59
CA GLU A 9 -16.14 -0.89 5.78
C GLU A 9 -16.84 0.27 6.52
N ASN A 10 -16.83 0.28 7.87
CA ASN A 10 -17.50 1.30 8.71
C ASN A 10 -16.55 2.04 9.67
N THR A 11 -15.24 1.95 9.50
CA THR A 11 -14.27 2.49 10.48
C THR A 11 -13.83 3.92 10.21
N PHE A 12 -14.14 4.47 9.03
CA PHE A 12 -13.76 5.84 8.69
C PHE A 12 -14.82 6.82 9.20
N GLN A 13 -14.43 7.59 10.22
CA GLN A 13 -15.33 8.53 10.93
C GLN A 13 -15.50 9.87 10.20
N SER A 14 -14.60 10.19 9.27
CA SER A 14 -14.62 11.41 8.46
C SER A 14 -13.95 11.17 7.10
N LEU A 15 -14.22 12.08 6.15
CA LEU A 15 -13.55 12.07 4.85
C LEU A 15 -12.03 12.30 4.97
N GLU A 16 -11.60 13.15 5.91
CA GLU A 16 -10.17 13.40 6.17
C GLU A 16 -9.45 12.14 6.69
N HIS A 17 -10.08 11.38 7.60
CA HIS A 17 -9.53 10.10 8.05
C HIS A 17 -9.46 9.07 6.91
N LEU A 18 -10.45 9.05 6.03
CA LEU A 18 -10.42 8.19 4.86
C LEU A 18 -9.28 8.58 3.91
N GLU A 19 -9.12 9.88 3.63
CA GLU A 19 -8.05 10.40 2.78
C GLU A 19 -6.67 10.02 3.33
N GLN A 20 -6.43 10.28 4.62
CA GLN A 20 -5.17 9.93 5.25
C GLN A 20 -4.90 8.42 5.20
N ALA A 21 -5.92 7.59 5.47
CA ALA A 21 -5.78 6.14 5.37
C ALA A 21 -5.46 5.67 3.94
N ILE A 22 -6.02 6.32 2.92
CA ILE A 22 -5.70 6.03 1.51
C ILE A 22 -4.23 6.39 1.22
N VAL A 23 -3.79 7.58 1.64
CA VAL A 23 -2.39 8.04 1.45
C VAL A 23 -1.41 7.08 2.13
N ASP A 24 -1.67 6.72 3.37
CA ASP A 24 -0.83 5.81 4.15
C ASP A 24 -0.80 4.41 3.53
N TYR A 25 -1.94 3.93 3.03
CA TYR A 25 -2.03 2.65 2.35
C TYR A 25 -1.24 2.63 1.03
N ILE A 26 -1.29 3.72 0.26
CA ILE A 26 -0.50 3.87 -0.97
C ILE A 26 1.00 3.84 -0.67
N ASP A 27 1.46 4.55 0.36
CA ASP A 27 2.85 4.53 0.79
C ASP A 27 3.28 3.12 1.23
N TYR A 28 2.49 2.49 2.10
CA TYR A 28 2.73 1.12 2.53
C TYR A 28 2.86 0.18 1.32
N TYR A 29 1.90 0.23 0.40
CA TYR A 29 1.86 -0.67 -0.75
C TYR A 29 3.07 -0.49 -1.66
N ASN A 30 3.49 0.75 -1.91
CA ASN A 30 4.57 1.05 -2.85
C ASN A 30 5.97 0.88 -2.25
N ASN A 31 6.16 1.31 -1.01
CA ASN A 31 7.48 1.46 -0.41
C ASN A 31 7.80 0.38 0.62
N LYS A 32 6.80 -0.07 1.39
CA LYS A 32 7.00 -0.96 2.56
C LYS A 32 6.59 -2.40 2.30
N ARG A 33 5.70 -2.66 1.34
CA ARG A 33 5.17 -4.00 1.07
C ARG A 33 6.25 -4.92 0.52
N ILE A 34 6.64 -5.91 1.30
CA ILE A 34 7.59 -6.94 0.88
C ILE A 34 6.84 -8.05 0.13
N LYS A 35 7.29 -8.38 -1.08
CA LYS A 35 6.78 -9.53 -1.85
C LYS A 35 7.88 -10.55 -2.06
N VAL A 36 7.64 -11.79 -1.63
CA VAL A 36 8.56 -12.93 -1.83
C VAL A 36 8.92 -13.10 -3.32
N LYS A 37 7.93 -12.98 -4.20
CA LYS A 37 8.14 -13.03 -5.67
C LYS A 37 9.05 -11.91 -6.21
N LEU A 38 9.20 -10.81 -5.48
CA LEU A 38 10.09 -9.70 -5.82
C LEU A 38 11.45 -9.82 -5.09
N LYS A 39 11.81 -11.02 -4.60
CA LYS A 39 13.06 -11.27 -3.85
C LYS A 39 13.20 -10.38 -2.61
N GLY A 40 12.08 -10.10 -1.93
CA GLY A 40 12.07 -9.27 -0.73
C GLY A 40 12.07 -7.76 -1.00
N LEU A 41 12.00 -7.34 -2.26
CA LEU A 41 11.95 -5.92 -2.63
C LEU A 41 10.53 -5.35 -2.53
N SER A 42 10.45 -4.05 -2.23
CA SER A 42 9.22 -3.29 -2.40
C SER A 42 8.89 -3.08 -3.88
N PRO A 43 7.63 -2.79 -4.25
CA PRO A 43 7.27 -2.53 -5.64
C PRO A 43 8.09 -1.42 -6.30
N VAL A 44 8.40 -0.33 -5.58
CA VAL A 44 9.25 0.75 -6.11
C VAL A 44 10.67 0.25 -6.35
N GLN A 45 11.28 -0.42 -5.37
CA GLN A 45 12.64 -0.96 -5.49
C GLN A 45 12.77 -1.97 -6.63
N TYR A 46 11.75 -2.81 -6.83
CA TYR A 46 11.75 -3.76 -7.93
C TYR A 46 11.68 -3.05 -9.29
N ARG A 47 10.86 -2.00 -9.43
CA ARG A 47 10.77 -1.22 -10.67
C ARG A 47 12.07 -0.49 -11.00
N THR A 48 12.71 0.13 -10.01
CA THR A 48 13.97 0.85 -10.23
C THR A 48 15.13 -0.08 -10.57
N LYS A 49 15.12 -1.32 -10.06
CA LYS A 49 16.12 -2.33 -10.39
C LYS A 49 16.11 -2.77 -11.85
N SER A 50 14.96 -2.74 -12.53
CA SER A 50 14.87 -3.11 -13.95
C SER A 50 15.52 -2.10 -14.90
N PHE A 51 15.85 -0.90 -14.41
CA PHE A 51 16.53 0.15 -15.18
C PHE A 51 18.02 0.28 -14.84
N ALA A 52 18.54 -0.61 -14.00
CA ALA A 52 19.95 -0.68 -13.60
C ALA A 52 20.70 -1.76 -14.37
#